data_AF-A0A1V3C1D0-F1
#
_entry.id   AF-A0A1V3C1D0-F1
#
_cell.length_a   1.000
_cell.length_b   1.000
_cell.length_c   1.000
_cell.angle_alpha   90.00
_cell.angle_beta   90.00
_cell.angle_gamma   90.00
#
_symmetry.space_group_name_H-M   'P 1'
#
loop_
_entity.id
_entity.type
_entity.pdbx_description
1 polymer ?
#
loop_
_entity_poly.entity_id
_entity_poly.type
_entity_poly.pdbx_seq_one_letter_code
_entity_poly.pdbx_strand_id
1 'polypeptide(L)'
;MATPEPPDFFTAPPSAPPEPAQSPGSVSHLRRYVSLRGPNTRMWMTAAYFSAALTVGFLVVLGSLFWHVLREEATVGSVSLWASAALVMLFVGPGSNVYVLRGLPQRITRQGVSADSDGVTVLQERKWWFPGEGTFIAWEEIRRIREVHTGGRRLTYFIEFVLDTHRTGAELPNWAEDAESLGLEAVDAPTQFYVQVPKELKERILRMVERTAPLPSVVERTPPLR
;
A
#
# COMPACT_ATOMS: atom_id res chain seq x y z
N MET A 1 -14.69 -33.52 73.16
CA MET A 1 -14.53 -32.12 72.71
C MET A 1 -13.94 -32.19 71.31
N ALA A 2 -14.75 -31.83 70.31
CA ALA A 2 -14.45 -32.04 68.90
C ALA A 2 -13.91 -30.76 68.24
N THR A 3 -13.00 -31.01 67.30
CA THR A 3 -12.24 -30.20 66.35
C THR A 3 -12.93 -28.94 65.77
N PRO A 4 -12.19 -27.85 65.52
CA PRO A 4 -12.48 -26.93 64.43
C PRO A 4 -11.58 -27.20 63.21
N GLU A 5 -12.24 -27.48 62.09
CA GLU A 5 -11.72 -27.68 60.74
C GLU A 5 -11.30 -26.32 60.12
N PRO A 6 -10.17 -26.23 59.39
CA PRO A 6 -9.84 -25.02 58.63
C PRO A 6 -10.59 -24.96 57.29
N PRO A 7 -10.91 -23.75 56.78
CA PRO A 7 -11.77 -23.57 55.61
C PRO A 7 -11.12 -23.99 54.28
N ASP A 8 -11.93 -24.67 53.46
CA ASP A 8 -11.63 -25.05 52.09
C ASP A 8 -11.26 -23.85 51.21
N PHE A 9 -10.01 -23.84 50.74
CA PHE A 9 -9.57 -22.97 49.66
C PHE A 9 -10.18 -23.47 48.34
N PHE A 10 -11.17 -22.74 47.84
CA PHE A 10 -11.65 -22.90 46.46
C PHE A 10 -10.47 -22.72 45.49
N THR A 11 -9.99 -23.83 44.94
CA THR A 11 -9.01 -23.83 43.86
C THR A 11 -9.77 -23.60 42.56
N ALA A 12 -9.81 -22.35 42.10
CA ALA A 12 -10.31 -22.02 40.76
C ALA A 12 -9.46 -22.76 39.71
N PRO A 13 -10.08 -23.36 38.66
CA PRO A 13 -9.31 -24.02 37.62
C PRO A 13 -8.45 -22.99 36.86
N PRO A 14 -7.22 -23.37 36.46
CA PRO A 14 -6.29 -22.48 35.79
C PRO A 14 -6.90 -21.91 34.51
N SER A 15 -6.98 -20.58 34.45
CA SER A 15 -7.29 -19.78 33.28
C SER A 15 -6.44 -20.22 32.10
N ALA A 16 -7.10 -20.75 31.06
CA ALA A 16 -6.50 -21.04 29.78
C ALA A 16 -5.82 -19.77 29.22
N PRO A 17 -4.67 -19.90 28.53
CA PRO A 17 -3.98 -18.76 27.94
C PRO A 17 -4.89 -18.06 26.91
N PRO A 18 -4.79 -16.71 26.78
CA PRO A 18 -5.56 -15.98 25.79
C PRO A 18 -5.23 -16.50 24.40
N GLU A 19 -6.24 -17.08 23.76
CA GLU A 19 -6.21 -17.50 22.38
C GLU A 19 -5.88 -16.28 21.52
N PRO A 20 -4.76 -16.28 20.76
CA PRO A 20 -4.41 -15.13 19.93
C PRO A 20 -5.52 -14.90 18.92
N ALA A 21 -5.96 -13.64 18.85
CA ALA A 21 -6.97 -13.11 17.96
C ALA A 21 -7.05 -13.89 16.64
N GLN A 22 -8.17 -14.59 16.45
CA GLN A 22 -8.58 -15.10 15.15
C GLN A 22 -8.48 -13.96 14.14
N SER A 23 -7.51 -14.05 13.23
CA SER A 23 -7.47 -13.17 12.06
C SER A 23 -8.77 -13.40 11.28
N PRO A 24 -9.60 -12.38 11.06
CA PRO A 24 -10.87 -12.56 10.39
C PRO A 24 -10.65 -13.08 8.96
N GLY A 25 -11.18 -14.28 8.71
CA GLY A 25 -11.90 -14.59 7.48
C GLY A 25 -11.17 -14.38 6.16
N SER A 26 -10.00 -14.98 5.98
CA SER A 26 -9.52 -15.33 4.64
C SER A 26 -10.46 -16.42 4.07
N VAL A 27 -10.92 -16.27 2.83
CA VAL A 27 -11.34 -17.32 1.86
C VAL A 27 -12.76 -17.25 1.23
N SER A 28 -13.74 -16.43 1.64
CA SER A 28 -15.00 -16.24 0.85
C SER A 28 -15.07 -14.94 0.01
N HIS A 29 -14.38 -13.87 0.44
CA HIS A 29 -14.51 -12.53 -0.15
C HIS A 29 -13.75 -12.30 -1.48
N LEU A 30 -12.95 -13.28 -1.94
CA LEU A 30 -12.10 -13.13 -3.15
C LEU A 30 -12.87 -13.20 -4.48
N ARG A 31 -14.12 -13.68 -4.51
CA ARG A 31 -14.88 -13.81 -5.77
C ARG A 31 -15.28 -12.46 -6.41
N ARG A 32 -15.30 -11.38 -5.64
CA ARG A 32 -15.61 -10.01 -6.12
C ARG A 32 -14.47 -9.04 -5.83
N TYR A 33 -13.24 -9.48 -6.05
CA TYR A 33 -12.07 -8.62 -5.95
C TYR A 33 -11.66 -8.11 -7.33
N VAL A 34 -11.53 -6.79 -7.47
CA VAL A 34 -10.95 -6.16 -8.66
C VAL A 34 -9.58 -5.62 -8.30
N SER A 35 -8.54 -6.25 -8.85
CA SER A 35 -7.17 -5.79 -8.65
C SER A 35 -6.91 -4.51 -9.44
N LEU A 36 -6.68 -3.45 -8.70
CA LEU A 36 -6.11 -2.18 -9.15
C LEU A 36 -4.60 -2.37 -9.12
N ARG A 37 -4.03 -2.95 -10.16
CA ARG A 37 -2.56 -3.09 -10.23
C ARG A 37 -1.95 -1.69 -10.12
N GLY A 38 -1.02 -1.50 -9.18
CA GLY A 38 -0.44 -0.19 -8.91
C GLY A 38 0.11 0.47 -10.18
N PRO A 39 -0.23 1.73 -10.47
CA PRO A 39 0.03 2.40 -11.76
C PRO A 39 1.51 2.43 -12.16
N ASN A 40 2.42 2.28 -11.19
CA ASN A 40 3.86 2.44 -11.39
C ASN A 40 4.69 1.17 -11.15
N THR A 41 4.10 -0.03 -11.10
CA THR A 41 4.87 -1.26 -10.80
C THR A 41 6.07 -1.44 -11.73
N ARG A 42 5.92 -1.15 -13.04
CA ARG A 42 7.02 -1.26 -14.02
C ARG A 42 8.17 -0.30 -13.71
N MET A 43 7.85 0.95 -13.38
CA MET A 43 8.84 1.98 -13.03
C MET A 43 9.62 1.60 -11.76
N TRP A 44 8.94 1.04 -10.76
CA TRP A 44 9.59 0.55 -9.54
C TRP A 44 10.46 -0.68 -9.78
N MET A 45 10.04 -1.60 -10.65
CA MET A 45 10.90 -2.71 -11.07
C MET A 45 12.14 -2.23 -11.81
N THR A 46 12.01 -1.25 -12.72
CA THR A 46 13.17 -0.66 -13.41
C THR A 46 14.10 0.07 -12.45
N ALA A 47 13.55 0.84 -11.49
CA ALA A 47 14.34 1.50 -10.47
C ALA A 47 15.14 0.49 -9.64
N ALA A 48 14.51 -0.58 -9.19
CA ALA A 48 15.19 -1.66 -8.46
C ALA A 48 16.30 -2.32 -9.28
N TYR A 49 16.06 -2.57 -10.57
CA TYR A 49 17.07 -3.13 -11.47
C TYR A 49 18.28 -2.22 -11.64
N PHE A 50 18.06 -0.92 -11.91
CA PHE A 50 19.14 0.07 -12.01
C PHE A 50 19.92 0.19 -10.71
N SER A 51 19.22 0.21 -9.57
CA SER A 51 19.83 0.27 -8.23
C SER A 51 20.75 -0.93 -7.98
N ALA A 52 20.30 -2.14 -8.34
CA ALA A 52 21.12 -3.35 -8.26
C ALA A 52 22.34 -3.29 -9.19
N ALA A 53 22.17 -2.83 -10.43
CA ALA A 53 23.27 -2.70 -11.39
C ALA A 53 24.34 -1.69 -10.91
N LEU A 54 23.92 -0.55 -10.36
CA LEU A 54 24.82 0.43 -9.76
C LEU A 54 25.59 -0.13 -8.58
N THR A 55 24.95 -0.98 -7.78
CA THR A 55 25.59 -1.66 -6.65
C THR A 55 26.66 -2.65 -7.10
N VAL A 56 26.38 -3.42 -8.17
CA VAL A 56 27.37 -4.31 -8.77
C VAL A 56 28.55 -3.51 -9.34
N GLY A 57 28.28 -2.40 -10.03
CA GLY A 57 29.31 -1.48 -10.53
C GLY A 57 30.20 -0.93 -9.41
N PHE A 58 29.60 -0.50 -8.30
CA PHE A 58 30.34 -0.07 -7.11
C PHE A 58 31.28 -1.17 -6.58
N LEU A 59 30.82 -2.42 -6.47
CA LEU A 59 31.64 -3.53 -6.00
C LEU A 59 32.82 -3.81 -6.94
N VAL A 60 32.62 -3.70 -8.25
CA VAL A 60 33.70 -3.85 -9.25
C VAL A 60 34.75 -2.75 -9.10
N VAL A 61 34.32 -1.50 -8.95
CA VAL A 61 35.21 -0.35 -8.72
C VAL A 61 36.01 -0.52 -7.43
N LEU A 62 35.34 -0.90 -6.34
CA LEU A 62 35.98 -1.12 -5.05
C LEU A 62 36.98 -2.27 -5.10
N GLY A 63 36.61 -3.38 -5.75
CA GLY A 63 37.50 -4.52 -5.96
C GLY A 63 38.72 -4.19 -6.81
N SER A 64 38.54 -3.39 -7.88
CA SER A 64 39.63 -2.91 -8.72
C SER A 64 40.58 -1.98 -7.96
N LEU A 65 40.05 -1.04 -7.17
CA LEU A 65 40.85 -0.18 -6.30
C LEU A 65 41.68 -1.00 -5.31
N PHE A 66 41.04 -1.94 -4.62
CA PHE A 66 41.71 -2.82 -3.66
C PHE A 66 42.81 -3.66 -4.32
N TRP A 67 42.54 -4.19 -5.51
CA TRP A 67 43.51 -4.95 -6.30
C TRP A 67 44.75 -4.13 -6.69
N HIS A 68 44.57 -2.89 -7.17
CA HIS A 68 45.69 -2.01 -7.52
C HIS A 68 46.53 -1.59 -6.31
N VAL A 69 45.89 -1.35 -5.16
CA VAL A 69 46.59 -1.03 -3.91
C VAL A 69 47.44 -2.22 -3.46
N LEU A 70 46.91 -3.43 -3.52
CA LEU A 70 47.64 -4.65 -3.14
C LEU A 70 48.85 -4.95 -4.04
N ARG A 71 48.81 -4.51 -5.30
CA ARG A 71 49.91 -4.70 -6.26
C ARG A 71 50.97 -3.60 -6.22
N GLU A 72 50.79 -2.58 -5.36
CA GLU A 72 51.67 -1.40 -5.28
C GLU A 72 51.79 -0.62 -6.60
N GLU A 73 50.89 -0.84 -7.55
CA GLU A 73 50.85 -0.19 -8.88
C GLU A 73 50.20 1.21 -8.82
N ALA A 74 49.80 1.67 -7.64
CA ALA A 74 48.91 2.81 -7.48
C ALA A 74 49.67 4.12 -7.23
N THR A 75 49.52 5.09 -8.12
CA THR A 75 49.94 6.48 -7.88
C THR A 75 48.93 7.21 -6.99
N VAL A 76 49.38 8.18 -6.18
CA VAL A 76 48.52 8.95 -5.24
C VAL A 76 47.33 9.58 -5.97
N GLY A 77 47.54 10.10 -7.19
CA GLY A 77 46.48 10.68 -8.02
C GLY A 77 45.42 9.65 -8.44
N SER A 78 45.83 8.45 -8.85
CA SER A 78 44.93 7.35 -9.22
C SER A 78 44.07 6.92 -8.02
N VAL A 79 44.68 6.71 -6.85
CA VAL A 79 43.96 6.31 -5.62
C VAL A 79 42.90 7.35 -5.24
N SER A 80 43.23 8.64 -5.29
CA SER A 80 42.28 9.71 -4.95
C SER A 80 41.07 9.76 -5.90
N LEU A 81 41.29 9.59 -7.21
CA LEU A 81 40.23 9.55 -8.22
C LEU A 81 39.31 8.35 -8.01
N TRP A 82 39.89 7.16 -7.84
CA TRP A 82 39.10 5.94 -7.62
C TRP A 82 38.37 5.95 -6.28
N ALA A 83 38.97 6.49 -5.21
CA ALA A 83 38.33 6.62 -3.91
C ALA A 83 37.14 7.59 -3.95
N SER A 84 37.28 8.74 -4.63
CA SER A 84 36.18 9.70 -4.82
C SER A 84 35.05 9.11 -5.68
N ALA A 85 35.38 8.40 -6.76
CA ALA A 85 34.40 7.68 -7.58
C ALA A 85 33.65 6.61 -6.76
N ALA A 86 34.37 5.82 -5.96
CA ALA A 86 33.78 4.83 -5.07
C ALA A 86 32.86 5.47 -4.03
N LEU A 87 33.26 6.60 -3.45
CA LEU A 87 32.43 7.34 -2.48
C LEU A 87 31.12 7.83 -3.12
N VAL A 88 31.16 8.40 -4.32
CA VAL A 88 29.94 8.82 -5.04
C VAL A 88 29.05 7.61 -5.37
N MET A 89 29.65 6.52 -5.87
CA MET A 89 28.90 5.30 -6.18
C MET A 89 28.30 4.62 -4.95
N LEU A 90 28.91 4.76 -3.77
CA LEU A 90 28.38 4.24 -2.51
C LEU A 90 27.01 4.85 -2.19
N PHE A 91 26.87 6.17 -2.34
CA PHE A 91 25.59 6.85 -2.10
C PHE A 91 24.56 6.53 -3.19
N VAL A 92 25.00 6.53 -4.44
CA VAL A 92 24.10 6.36 -5.59
C VAL A 92 23.63 4.89 -5.75
N GLY A 93 24.47 3.90 -5.46
CA GLY A 93 24.10 2.48 -5.53
C GLY A 93 23.58 1.96 -4.19
N PRO A 94 24.46 1.46 -3.30
CA PRO A 94 24.06 0.88 -2.01
C PRO A 94 23.18 1.80 -1.14
N GLY A 95 23.48 3.09 -1.09
CA GLY A 95 22.71 4.06 -0.30
C GLY A 95 21.27 4.20 -0.79
N SER A 96 21.07 4.32 -2.10
CA SER A 96 19.73 4.42 -2.69
C SER A 96 18.94 3.11 -2.59
N ASN A 97 19.61 1.95 -2.59
CA ASN A 97 18.96 0.65 -2.41
C ASN A 97 18.14 0.58 -1.13
N VAL A 98 18.57 1.22 -0.04
CA VAL A 98 17.85 1.17 1.24
C VAL A 98 16.45 1.75 1.08
N TYR A 99 16.33 2.89 0.39
CA TYR A 99 15.05 3.53 0.11
C TYR A 99 14.20 2.70 -0.85
N VAL A 100 14.82 2.19 -1.93
CA VAL A 100 14.13 1.39 -2.94
C VAL A 100 13.61 0.10 -2.32
N LEU A 101 14.43 -0.63 -1.58
CA LEU A 101 14.03 -1.86 -0.90
C LEU A 101 12.96 -1.57 0.15
N ARG A 102 13.15 -0.59 1.04
CA ARG A 102 12.15 -0.30 2.08
C ARG A 102 10.76 -0.02 1.47
N GLY A 103 10.69 0.77 0.40
CA GLY A 103 9.43 1.12 -0.28
C GLY A 103 8.95 0.11 -1.33
N LEU A 104 9.79 -0.84 -1.76
CA LEU A 104 9.47 -1.71 -2.90
C LEU A 104 8.18 -2.49 -2.69
N PRO A 105 7.99 -3.26 -1.60
CA PRO A 105 6.84 -4.13 -1.49
C PRO A 105 5.55 -3.32 -1.50
N GLN A 106 5.47 -2.20 -0.79
CA GLN A 106 4.31 -1.30 -0.81
C GLN A 106 3.98 -0.80 -2.23
N ARG A 107 4.97 -0.58 -3.10
CA ARG A 107 4.75 -0.05 -4.45
C ARG A 107 4.41 -1.12 -5.49
N ILE A 108 4.71 -2.40 -5.20
CA ILE A 108 4.48 -3.53 -6.11
C ILE A 108 3.39 -4.49 -5.64
N THR A 109 2.84 -4.28 -4.45
CA THR A 109 1.70 -5.05 -3.94
C THR A 109 0.49 -4.81 -4.82
N ARG A 110 -0.37 -5.82 -4.88
CA ARG A 110 -1.65 -5.67 -5.54
C ARG A 110 -2.52 -4.82 -4.63
N GLN A 111 -3.03 -3.74 -5.19
CA GLN A 111 -4.11 -2.98 -4.60
C GLN A 111 -5.40 -3.47 -5.24
N GLY A 112 -6.52 -3.24 -4.59
CA GLY A 112 -7.80 -3.58 -5.16
C GLY A 112 -8.98 -3.15 -4.30
N VAL A 113 -10.14 -3.26 -4.93
CA VAL A 113 -11.43 -2.97 -4.32
C VAL A 113 -12.27 -4.22 -4.42
N SER A 114 -12.91 -4.59 -3.31
CA SER A 114 -13.97 -5.59 -3.27
C SER A 114 -15.24 -4.98 -2.70
N ALA A 115 -16.39 -5.41 -3.21
CA ALA A 115 -17.69 -5.00 -2.67
C ALA A 115 -18.51 -6.24 -2.32
N ASP A 116 -19.14 -6.20 -1.16
CA ASP A 116 -19.97 -7.27 -0.62
C ASP A 116 -21.33 -6.72 -0.12
N SER A 117 -22.18 -7.57 0.45
CA SER A 117 -23.48 -7.16 1.01
C SER A 117 -23.35 -6.10 2.10
N ASP A 118 -22.24 -6.09 2.84
CA ASP A 118 -22.10 -5.29 4.05
C ASP A 118 -21.37 -3.96 3.77
N GLY A 119 -20.56 -3.90 2.71
CA GLY A 119 -19.82 -2.70 2.35
C GLY A 119 -18.79 -2.88 1.25
N VAL A 120 -17.87 -1.92 1.19
CA VAL A 120 -16.72 -1.90 0.29
C VAL A 120 -15.44 -2.06 1.11
N THR A 121 -14.57 -2.96 0.66
CA THR A 121 -13.21 -3.09 1.19
C THR A 121 -12.22 -2.58 0.17
N VAL A 122 -11.41 -1.62 0.58
CA VAL A 122 -10.27 -1.13 -0.18
C VAL A 122 -9.02 -1.73 0.45
N LEU A 123 -8.25 -2.50 -0.31
CA LEU A 123 -7.15 -3.29 0.25
C LEU A 123 -5.89 -3.21 -0.59
N GLN A 124 -4.77 -3.39 0.10
CA GLN A 124 -3.45 -3.61 -0.43
C GLN A 124 -2.87 -4.88 0.19
N GLU A 125 -2.59 -5.86 -0.66
CA GLU A 125 -2.16 -7.18 -0.22
C GLU A 125 -0.84 -7.12 0.55
N ARG A 126 -0.67 -8.02 1.53
CA ARG A 126 0.60 -8.25 2.21
C ARG A 126 1.64 -8.79 1.22
N LYS A 127 2.88 -8.28 1.29
CA LYS A 127 3.99 -8.83 0.49
C LYS A 127 5.34 -8.60 1.16
N TRP A 128 6.10 -9.70 1.29
CA TRP A 128 7.41 -9.71 1.93
C TRP A 128 7.37 -9.09 3.33
N TRP A 129 8.00 -7.93 3.55
CA TRP A 129 8.00 -7.18 4.82
C TRP A 129 6.92 -6.10 4.91
N PHE A 130 6.15 -5.85 3.86
CA PHE A 130 4.99 -4.97 3.96
C PHE A 130 3.80 -5.75 4.54
N PRO A 131 3.23 -5.32 5.68
CA PRO A 131 2.20 -6.08 6.40
C PRO A 131 0.87 -6.20 5.64
N GLY A 132 0.66 -5.37 4.62
CA GLY A 132 -0.65 -5.18 4.01
C GLY A 132 -1.37 -4.01 4.67
N GLU A 133 -2.39 -3.50 3.99
CA GLU A 133 -3.21 -2.40 4.47
C GLU A 133 -4.62 -2.60 3.92
N GLY A 134 -5.64 -2.28 4.68
CA GLY A 134 -7.00 -2.48 4.22
C GLY A 134 -8.00 -1.81 5.12
N THR A 135 -8.99 -1.19 4.48
CA THR A 135 -10.04 -0.44 5.15
C THR A 135 -11.37 -0.97 4.65
N PHE A 136 -12.19 -1.46 5.58
CA PHE A 136 -13.59 -1.79 5.34
C PHE A 136 -14.43 -0.55 5.61
N ILE A 137 -15.39 -0.31 4.73
CA ILE A 137 -16.31 0.82 4.78
C ILE A 137 -17.71 0.26 4.59
N ALA A 138 -18.56 0.41 5.60
CA ALA A 138 -19.92 -0.11 5.55
C ALA A 138 -20.78 0.72 4.59
N TRP A 139 -21.78 0.12 3.96
CA TRP A 139 -22.65 0.85 3.01
C TRP A 139 -23.34 2.07 3.65
N GLU A 140 -23.69 1.97 4.93
CA GLU A 140 -24.28 3.06 5.71
C GLU A 140 -23.35 4.26 5.95
N GLU A 141 -22.04 4.06 5.84
CA GLU A 141 -21.07 5.14 5.91
C GLU A 141 -20.85 5.81 4.54
N ILE A 142 -21.22 5.12 3.45
CA ILE A 142 -20.97 5.58 2.09
C ILE A 142 -22.16 6.42 1.62
N ARG A 143 -21.95 7.74 1.60
CA ARG A 143 -22.90 8.68 1.04
C ARG A 143 -22.98 8.58 -0.48
N ARG A 144 -21.82 8.51 -1.14
CA ARG A 144 -21.73 8.54 -2.61
C ARG A 144 -20.46 7.87 -3.13
N ILE A 145 -20.60 7.17 -4.25
CA ILE A 145 -19.52 6.64 -5.08
C ILE A 145 -19.69 7.20 -6.49
N ARG A 146 -18.66 7.87 -7.02
CA ARG A 146 -18.73 8.53 -8.33
C ARG A 146 -17.46 8.36 -9.15
N GLU A 147 -17.61 8.26 -10.46
CA GLU A 147 -16.47 8.38 -11.37
C GLU A 147 -16.02 9.84 -11.51
N VAL A 148 -14.76 10.11 -11.21
CA VAL A 148 -14.10 11.38 -11.45
C VAL A 148 -12.93 11.16 -12.39
N HIS A 149 -12.64 12.13 -13.25
CA HIS A 149 -11.48 12.09 -14.12
C HIS A 149 -10.65 13.36 -14.00
N THR A 150 -9.34 13.21 -13.98
CA THR A 150 -8.40 14.35 -13.95
C THR A 150 -7.41 14.25 -15.10
N GLY A 151 -6.83 15.40 -15.46
CA GLY A 151 -5.79 15.51 -16.49
C GLY A 151 -6.29 15.97 -17.86
N GLY A 152 -5.51 16.83 -18.51
CA GLY A 152 -5.84 17.37 -19.84
C GLY A 152 -5.50 16.41 -21.00
N ARG A 153 -4.22 15.99 -21.10
CA ARG A 153 -3.74 15.18 -22.25
C ARG A 153 -3.85 13.66 -22.05
N ARG A 154 -3.87 13.21 -20.80
CA ARG A 154 -4.12 11.80 -20.41
C ARG A 154 -5.16 11.80 -19.29
N LEU A 155 -6.34 11.29 -19.60
CA LEU A 155 -7.41 11.13 -18.62
C LEU A 155 -7.03 10.03 -17.64
N THR A 156 -6.91 10.42 -16.37
CA THR A 156 -6.78 9.48 -15.26
C THR A 156 -8.14 9.35 -14.60
N TYR A 157 -8.59 8.11 -14.40
CA TYR A 157 -9.89 7.83 -13.78
C TYR A 157 -9.73 7.55 -12.30
N PHE A 158 -10.63 8.10 -11.52
CA PHE A 158 -10.74 7.94 -10.08
C PHE A 158 -12.17 7.51 -9.74
N ILE A 159 -12.29 6.72 -8.69
CA ILE A 159 -13.55 6.49 -8.01
C ILE A 159 -13.49 7.29 -6.72
N GLU A 160 -14.34 8.31 -6.64
CA GLU A 160 -14.59 9.11 -5.44
C GLU A 160 -15.43 8.28 -4.47
N PHE A 161 -15.02 8.25 -3.21
CA PHE A 161 -15.81 7.76 -2.09
C PHE A 161 -16.07 8.94 -1.14
N VAL A 162 -17.34 9.30 -0.97
CA VAL A 162 -17.78 10.30 -0.01
C VAL A 162 -18.42 9.57 1.17
N LEU A 163 -17.90 9.81 2.38
CA LEU A 163 -18.40 9.17 3.60
C LEU A 163 -19.11 10.17 4.50
N ASP A 164 -20.14 9.71 5.21
CA ASP A 164 -20.84 10.48 6.23
C ASP A 164 -20.15 10.43 7.61
N THR A 165 -19.17 9.55 7.78
CA THR A 165 -18.39 9.42 9.02
C THR A 165 -17.07 10.19 8.95
N HIS A 166 -16.63 10.70 10.10
CA HIS A 166 -15.31 11.30 10.25
C HIS A 166 -14.29 10.18 10.44
N ARG A 167 -13.56 9.83 9.38
CA ARG A 167 -12.40 8.94 9.45
C ARG A 167 -11.15 9.78 9.27
N THR A 168 -10.14 9.49 10.10
CA THR A 168 -8.86 10.19 9.98
C THR A 168 -8.06 9.67 8.79
N GLY A 169 -7.17 10.47 8.22
CA GLY A 169 -6.30 10.04 7.11
C GLY A 169 -5.43 8.82 7.43
N ALA A 170 -5.21 8.51 8.71
CA ALA A 170 -4.49 7.32 9.17
C ALA A 170 -5.30 6.01 9.03
N GLU A 171 -6.64 6.11 8.93
CA GLU A 171 -7.55 4.97 8.74
C GLU A 171 -7.81 4.68 7.26
N LEU A 172 -7.46 5.62 6.39
CA LEU A 172 -7.58 5.48 4.95
C LEU A 172 -6.30 4.85 4.38
N PRO A 173 -6.42 4.07 3.29
CA PRO A 173 -5.25 3.49 2.65
C PRO A 173 -4.32 4.61 2.18
N ASN A 174 -3.02 4.54 2.48
CA ASN A 174 -2.04 5.56 2.10
C ASN A 174 -1.84 5.77 0.58
N TRP A 175 -2.47 4.94 -0.24
CA TRP A 175 -2.47 5.04 -1.69
C TRP A 175 -3.77 5.64 -2.24
N ALA A 176 -4.77 5.88 -1.38
CA ALA A 176 -5.91 6.72 -1.71
C ALA A 176 -5.46 8.19 -1.69
N GLU A 177 -5.96 8.95 -2.66
CA GLU A 177 -5.67 10.37 -2.82
C GLU A 177 -6.77 11.20 -2.16
N ASP A 178 -6.46 12.41 -1.71
CA ASP A 178 -7.45 13.37 -1.23
C ASP A 178 -7.84 14.36 -2.34
N ALA A 179 -8.85 15.20 -2.08
CA ALA A 179 -9.29 16.18 -3.07
C ALA A 179 -8.19 17.21 -3.39
N GLU A 180 -7.41 17.59 -2.36
CA GLU A 180 -6.36 18.61 -2.45
C GLU A 180 -5.19 18.15 -3.33
N SER A 181 -4.73 16.91 -3.19
CA SER A 181 -3.65 16.33 -3.99
C SER A 181 -4.01 16.24 -5.47
N LEU A 182 -5.29 16.08 -5.77
CA LEU A 182 -5.84 16.04 -7.13
C LEU A 182 -6.22 17.41 -7.69
N GLY A 183 -6.16 18.48 -6.87
CA GLY A 183 -6.63 19.82 -7.24
C GLY A 183 -8.12 19.86 -7.55
N LEU A 184 -8.91 19.01 -6.91
CA LEU A 184 -10.36 18.94 -7.02
C LEU A 184 -11.02 19.75 -5.91
N GLU A 185 -12.22 20.27 -6.17
CA GLU A 185 -13.02 20.92 -5.13
C GLU A 185 -13.44 19.87 -4.09
N ALA A 186 -13.06 20.09 -2.83
CA ALA A 186 -13.53 19.29 -1.73
C ALA A 186 -15.04 19.46 -1.58
N VAL A 187 -15.75 18.34 -1.48
CA VAL A 187 -17.19 18.35 -1.19
C VAL A 187 -17.36 18.55 0.32
N ASP A 188 -18.41 19.26 0.72
CA ASP A 188 -18.79 19.43 2.13
C ASP A 188 -19.27 18.08 2.72
N ALA A 189 -18.31 17.23 3.05
CA ALA A 189 -18.47 15.91 3.62
C ALA A 189 -17.36 15.65 4.66
N PRO A 190 -17.66 14.90 5.73
CA PRO A 190 -16.68 14.58 6.77
C PRO A 190 -15.40 13.92 6.28
N THR A 191 -15.52 12.98 5.32
CA THR A 191 -14.38 12.28 4.73
C THR A 191 -14.61 12.07 3.25
N GLN A 192 -13.61 12.41 2.44
CA GLN A 192 -13.61 12.20 0.99
C GLN A 192 -12.24 11.67 0.56
N PHE A 193 -12.24 10.60 -0.23
CA PHE A 193 -11.00 10.07 -0.80
C PHE A 193 -11.23 9.48 -2.19
N TYR A 194 -10.14 9.34 -2.93
CA TYR A 194 -10.13 8.97 -4.33
C TYR A 194 -9.24 7.77 -4.56
N VAL A 195 -9.78 6.78 -5.26
CA VAL A 195 -9.05 5.58 -5.65
C VAL A 195 -8.78 5.67 -7.14
N GLN A 196 -7.51 5.70 -7.54
CA GLN A 196 -7.14 5.67 -8.96
C GLN A 196 -7.48 4.30 -9.57
N VAL A 197 -8.18 4.30 -10.70
CA VAL A 197 -8.65 3.09 -11.37
C VAL A 197 -8.27 3.09 -12.85
N PRO A 198 -7.77 1.96 -13.41
CA PRO A 198 -7.59 1.81 -14.84
C PRO A 198 -8.91 1.98 -15.61
N LYS A 199 -8.87 2.61 -16.79
CA LYS A 199 -10.06 2.89 -17.62
C LYS A 199 -10.89 1.62 -17.87
N GLU A 200 -10.22 0.49 -18.06
CA GLU A 200 -10.85 -0.81 -18.37
C GLU A 200 -11.55 -1.43 -17.17
N LEU A 201 -11.18 -1.03 -15.94
CA LEU A 201 -11.69 -1.61 -14.70
C LEU A 201 -12.77 -0.75 -14.04
N LYS A 202 -12.85 0.55 -14.35
CA LYS A 202 -13.81 1.47 -13.71
C LYS A 202 -15.25 0.97 -13.81
N GLU A 203 -15.70 0.57 -15.00
CA GLU A 203 -17.07 0.09 -15.20
C GLU A 203 -17.32 -1.21 -14.45
N ARG A 204 -16.31 -2.07 -14.37
CA ARG A 204 -16.41 -3.33 -13.65
C ARG A 204 -16.59 -3.08 -12.15
N ILE A 205 -15.88 -2.11 -11.58
CA ILE A 205 -16.00 -1.74 -10.17
C ILE A 205 -17.34 -1.07 -9.91
N LEU A 206 -17.74 -0.09 -10.73
CA LEU A 206 -19.04 0.58 -10.56
C LEU A 206 -20.20 -0.42 -10.67
N ARG A 207 -20.19 -1.32 -11.66
CA ARG A 207 -21.22 -2.36 -11.78
C ARG A 207 -21.19 -3.36 -10.63
N MET A 208 -20.01 -3.63 -10.07
CA MET A 208 -19.88 -4.51 -8.90
C MET A 208 -20.53 -3.84 -7.68
N VAL A 209 -20.21 -2.57 -7.44
CA VAL A 209 -20.79 -1.74 -6.38
C VAL A 209 -22.30 -1.59 -6.56
N GLU A 210 -22.78 -1.25 -7.76
CA GLU A 210 -24.22 -1.12 -8.06
C GLU A 210 -25.02 -2.40 -7.77
N ARG A 211 -24.40 -3.58 -7.96
CA ARG A 211 -25.06 -4.87 -7.69
C ARG A 211 -25.13 -5.23 -6.22
N THR A 212 -24.23 -4.69 -5.40
CA THR A 212 -24.11 -5.02 -3.98
C THR A 212 -24.66 -3.93 -3.07
N ALA A 213 -24.72 -2.69 -3.55
CA ALA A 213 -25.22 -1.57 -2.79
C ALA A 213 -26.71 -1.77 -2.45
N PRO A 214 -27.13 -1.47 -1.21
CA PRO A 214 -28.52 -1.59 -0.79
C PRO A 214 -29.43 -0.54 -1.47
N LEU A 215 -28.85 0.60 -1.88
CA LEU A 215 -29.57 1.69 -2.53
C LEU A 215 -28.91 2.05 -3.87
N PRO A 216 -29.67 2.15 -4.97
CA PRO A 216 -29.13 2.51 -6.28
C PRO A 216 -28.64 3.96 -6.37
N SER A 217 -29.04 4.82 -5.41
CA SER A 217 -28.63 6.23 -5.33
C SER A 217 -27.18 6.44 -4.89
N VAL A 218 -26.52 5.41 -4.37
CA VAL A 218 -25.13 5.50 -3.90
C VAL A 218 -24.17 5.70 -5.08
N VAL A 219 -24.50 5.22 -6.28
CA VAL A 219 -23.62 5.30 -7.45
C VAL A 219 -24.07 6.40 -8.40
N GLU A 220 -23.31 7.49 -8.45
CA GLU A 220 -23.50 8.56 -9.43
C GLU A 220 -22.58 8.35 -10.64
N ARG A 221 -23.19 8.19 -11.82
CA ARG A 221 -22.43 8.14 -13.08
C ARG A 221 -22.25 9.54 -13.64
N THR A 222 -21.01 9.96 -13.79
CA THR A 222 -20.70 11.16 -14.58
C THR A 222 -21.06 10.88 -16.04
N PRO A 223 -21.80 11.77 -16.73
CA PRO A 223 -22.11 11.59 -18.14
C PRO A 223 -20.81 11.50 -18.96
N PRO A 224 -20.79 10.70 -20.05
CA PRO A 224 -19.60 10.52 -20.86
C PRO A 224 -19.16 11.87 -21.46
N LEU A 225 -17.87 12.19 -21.31
CA LEU A 225 -17.22 13.30 -22.02
C LEU A 225 -17.48 13.11 -23.53
N ARG A 226 -18.16 14.10 -24.14
CA ARG A 226 -18.36 14.18 -25.59
C ARG A 226 -17.13 14.76 -26.27
#